data_AF-A0A1Q3MXX7-F1
#
_entry.id   AF-A0A1Q3MXX7-F1
#
_cell.length_a   1.000
_cell.length_b   1.000
_cell.length_c   1.000
_cell.angle_alpha   90.00
_cell.angle_beta   90.00
_cell.angle_gamma   90.00
#
_symmetry.space_group_name_H-M   'P 1'
#
loop_
_entity.id
_entity.type
_entity.pdbx_description
1 polymer ?
#
loop_
_entity_poly.entity_id
_entity_poly.type
_entity_poly.pdbx_seq_one_letter_code
_entity_poly.pdbx_strand_id
1 'polypeptide(L)'
;MPKGLPAATKRSLEKSKDAALLAIETYNKPAIKFRSGGFIILMVIAWTALFHAVFFKRKIKPFYRKKNSNRFEVKDNDYCYWELSTCLKEYYKSDSENPIKKNLELFIPLRNIIEHKSLPEIDPDLFAECQAMVINYDKILEKEFGTDYCIRESLSFSLQLFPSSKNLVAAAKSNKDLKAVVKFLEQYRSSLTTDIIESGQYAFKAFLLQVSNHQSKDALPVQFVRYDQLSDEEKKNTKRFAALIKEKVVEKAVSNHNLILPAKVVEKVQKALGNPKITKNGVKKNKFNSDTHTRCWKRYQVRPNSKDNNPHNTNDKYCIYDRLTGHYGYTQQWVDFLIEKMKDDKEYESLY
;
A
#
# COMPACT_ATOMS: atom_id res chain seq x y z
N MET A 1 -22.05 0.21 -41.43
CA MET A 1 -22.21 1.09 -40.25
C MET A 1 -22.21 0.22 -39.00
N PRO A 2 -21.43 0.50 -37.96
CA PRO A 2 -21.51 -0.27 -36.72
C PRO A 2 -22.93 -0.09 -36.17
N LYS A 3 -23.63 -1.17 -35.85
CA LYS A 3 -24.94 -1.12 -35.19
C LYS A 3 -24.80 -0.22 -33.96
N GLY A 4 -25.61 0.84 -33.89
CA GLY A 4 -25.61 1.74 -32.74
C GLY A 4 -25.82 0.98 -31.43
N LEU A 5 -25.17 1.44 -30.35
CA LEU A 5 -25.30 0.81 -29.04
C LEU A 5 -26.79 0.71 -28.62
N PRO A 6 -27.21 -0.39 -27.97
CA PRO A 6 -28.55 -0.51 -27.42
C PRO A 6 -28.92 0.68 -26.51
N ALA A 7 -30.19 1.07 -26.47
CA ALA A 7 -30.63 2.23 -25.68
C ALA A 7 -30.28 2.10 -24.19
N ALA A 8 -30.46 0.90 -23.61
CA ALA A 8 -30.06 0.63 -22.22
C ALA A 8 -28.55 0.77 -22.01
N THR A 9 -27.75 0.30 -22.97
CA THR A 9 -26.28 0.47 -22.95
C THR A 9 -25.90 1.93 -22.97
N LYS A 10 -26.49 2.75 -23.87
CA LYS A 10 -26.20 4.19 -23.96
C LYS A 10 -26.52 4.91 -22.65
N ARG A 11 -27.72 4.69 -22.11
CA ARG A 11 -28.16 5.33 -20.84
C ARG A 11 -27.25 4.98 -19.67
N SER A 12 -26.87 3.70 -19.52
CA SER A 12 -25.94 3.28 -18.48
C SER A 12 -24.54 3.85 -18.68
N LEU A 13 -24.09 3.97 -19.93
CA LEU A 13 -22.78 4.51 -20.28
C LEU A 13 -22.69 6.02 -20.00
N GLU A 14 -23.71 6.79 -20.38
CA GLU A 14 -23.83 8.23 -20.06
C GLU A 14 -23.80 8.45 -18.56
N LYS A 15 -24.67 7.76 -17.80
CA LYS A 15 -24.67 7.81 -16.33
C LYS A 15 -23.30 7.47 -15.74
N SER A 16 -22.63 6.49 -16.32
CA SER A 16 -21.31 6.06 -15.86
C SER A 16 -20.27 7.16 -16.03
N LYS A 17 -20.21 7.79 -17.21
CA LYS A 17 -19.27 8.88 -17.52
C LYS A 17 -19.54 10.11 -16.67
N ASP A 18 -20.79 10.53 -16.57
CA ASP A 18 -21.17 11.72 -15.79
C ASP A 18 -20.84 11.54 -14.31
N ALA A 19 -21.11 10.35 -13.75
CA ALA A 19 -20.75 10.03 -12.37
C ALA A 19 -19.22 10.03 -12.15
N ALA A 20 -18.44 9.52 -13.11
CA ALA A 20 -16.98 9.52 -13.03
C ALA A 20 -16.40 10.94 -13.07
N LEU A 21 -16.89 11.78 -13.99
CA LEU A 21 -16.47 13.19 -14.10
C LEU A 21 -16.84 13.98 -12.83
N LEU A 22 -18.06 13.81 -12.33
CA LEU A 22 -18.49 14.45 -11.09
C LEU A 22 -17.66 13.99 -9.88
N ALA A 23 -17.23 12.72 -9.86
CA ALA A 23 -16.33 12.22 -8.82
C ALA A 23 -15.00 12.96 -8.86
N ILE A 24 -14.39 13.08 -10.04
CA ILE A 24 -13.10 13.76 -10.25
C ILE A 24 -13.21 15.23 -9.85
N GLU A 25 -14.27 15.92 -10.25
CA GLU A 25 -14.51 17.30 -9.83
C GLU A 25 -14.65 17.44 -8.31
N THR A 26 -15.39 16.53 -7.68
CA THR A 26 -15.61 16.53 -6.23
C THR A 26 -14.29 16.32 -5.47
N TYR A 27 -13.43 15.42 -5.96
CA TYR A 27 -12.13 15.15 -5.37
C TYR A 27 -11.20 16.37 -5.43
N ASN A 28 -11.26 17.12 -6.53
CA ASN A 28 -10.39 18.28 -6.76
C ASN A 28 -10.87 19.58 -6.10
N LYS A 29 -12.04 19.60 -5.44
CA LYS A 29 -12.53 20.80 -4.73
C LYS A 29 -11.77 21.02 -3.41
N PRO A 30 -11.00 22.11 -3.25
CA PRO A 30 -10.08 22.29 -2.11
C PRO A 30 -10.76 22.58 -0.77
N ALA A 31 -11.98 23.14 -0.79
CA ALA A 31 -12.67 23.59 0.43
C ALA A 31 -13.53 22.51 1.11
N ILE A 32 -13.71 21.33 0.48
CA ILE A 32 -14.66 20.31 0.94
C ILE A 32 -13.93 19.22 1.72
N LYS A 33 -14.25 19.09 3.02
CA LYS A 33 -13.68 18.05 3.91
C LYS A 33 -14.09 16.62 3.54
N PHE A 34 -15.23 16.47 2.85
CA PHE A 34 -15.78 15.17 2.42
C PHE A 34 -15.43 14.82 0.96
N ARG A 35 -14.36 15.38 0.39
CA ARG A 35 -14.00 15.18 -1.01
C ARG A 35 -13.70 13.73 -1.38
N SER A 36 -12.92 13.00 -0.58
CA SER A 36 -12.66 11.57 -0.84
C SER A 36 -13.88 10.69 -0.64
N GLY A 37 -14.70 11.00 0.37
CA GLY A 37 -15.95 10.28 0.60
C GLY A 37 -16.90 10.41 -0.60
N GLY A 38 -17.11 11.65 -1.05
CA GLY A 38 -17.92 11.94 -2.24
C GLY A 38 -17.36 11.29 -3.51
N PHE A 39 -16.05 11.37 -3.72
CA PHE A 39 -15.38 10.70 -4.83
C PHE A 39 -15.62 9.18 -4.82
N ILE A 40 -15.40 8.50 -3.69
CA ILE A 40 -15.54 7.03 -3.59
C ILE A 40 -16.98 6.62 -3.93
N ILE A 41 -17.98 7.31 -3.37
CA ILE A 41 -19.39 7.01 -3.64
C ILE A 41 -19.70 7.17 -5.12
N LEU A 42 -19.32 8.29 -5.72
CA LEU A 42 -19.58 8.59 -7.13
C LEU A 42 -18.84 7.62 -8.06
N MET A 43 -17.60 7.25 -7.74
CA MET A 43 -16.86 6.24 -8.51
C MET A 43 -17.48 4.85 -8.41
N VAL A 44 -17.99 4.44 -7.25
CA VAL A 44 -18.73 3.17 -7.12
C VAL A 44 -19.99 3.18 -8.01
N ILE A 45 -20.71 4.31 -8.07
CA ILE A 45 -21.85 4.50 -8.98
C ILE A 45 -21.38 4.41 -10.44
N ALA A 46 -20.30 5.11 -10.80
CA ALA A 46 -19.73 5.11 -12.15
C ALA A 46 -19.37 3.70 -12.62
N TRP A 47 -18.64 2.94 -11.81
CA TRP A 47 -18.25 1.56 -12.12
C TRP A 47 -19.44 0.60 -12.20
N THR A 48 -20.43 0.74 -11.31
CA THR A 48 -21.65 -0.06 -11.37
C THR A 48 -22.37 0.16 -12.70
N ALA A 49 -22.55 1.43 -13.08
CA ALA A 49 -23.18 1.80 -14.34
C ALA A 49 -22.35 1.35 -15.56
N LEU A 50 -21.01 1.39 -15.49
CA LEU A 50 -20.12 0.88 -16.54
C LEU A 50 -20.36 -0.61 -16.77
N PHE A 51 -20.35 -1.42 -15.71
CA PHE A 51 -20.58 -2.85 -15.83
C PHE A 51 -21.99 -3.16 -16.33
N HIS A 52 -23.01 -2.41 -15.89
CA HIS A 52 -24.36 -2.54 -16.47
C HIS A 52 -24.36 -2.28 -17.97
N ALA A 53 -23.70 -1.22 -18.44
CA ALA A 53 -23.57 -0.91 -19.86
C ALA A 53 -22.89 -2.06 -20.62
N VAL A 54 -21.81 -2.62 -20.07
CA VAL A 54 -21.08 -3.77 -20.61
C VAL A 54 -21.98 -5.00 -20.71
N PHE A 55 -22.72 -5.33 -19.65
CA PHE A 55 -23.63 -6.49 -19.66
C PHE A 55 -24.75 -6.31 -20.67
N PHE A 56 -25.38 -5.13 -20.73
CA PHE A 56 -26.38 -4.84 -21.75
C PHE A 56 -25.83 -4.94 -23.18
N LYS A 57 -24.60 -4.46 -23.42
CA LYS A 57 -23.91 -4.61 -24.71
C LYS A 57 -23.74 -6.08 -25.08
N ARG A 58 -23.45 -6.93 -24.08
CA ARG A 58 -23.30 -8.40 -24.21
C ARG A 58 -24.64 -9.16 -24.16
N LYS A 59 -25.79 -8.46 -24.16
CA LYS A 59 -27.15 -9.03 -24.03
C LYS A 59 -27.39 -9.81 -22.72
N ILE A 60 -26.61 -9.51 -21.69
CA ILE A 60 -26.79 -10.03 -20.32
C ILE A 60 -27.63 -8.99 -19.56
N LYS A 61 -28.68 -9.46 -18.88
CA LYS A 61 -29.53 -8.61 -18.03
C LYS A 61 -28.98 -8.65 -16.60
N PRO A 62 -28.40 -7.56 -16.09
CA PRO A 62 -27.76 -7.55 -14.77
C PRO A 62 -28.80 -7.38 -13.66
N PHE A 63 -29.76 -8.31 -13.60
CA PHE A 63 -30.88 -8.29 -12.65
C PHE A 63 -30.90 -9.56 -11.82
N TYR A 64 -31.28 -9.43 -10.56
CA TYR A 64 -31.55 -10.59 -9.71
C TYR A 64 -32.73 -11.41 -10.23
N ARG A 65 -32.64 -12.72 -10.06
CA ARG A 65 -33.73 -13.66 -10.32
C ARG A 65 -34.39 -14.04 -9.01
N LYS A 66 -35.71 -14.24 -9.05
CA LYS A 66 -36.45 -14.78 -7.91
C LYS A 66 -35.92 -16.20 -7.60
N LYS A 67 -35.83 -16.53 -6.32
CA LYS A 67 -35.45 -17.88 -5.88
C LYS A 67 -36.33 -18.92 -6.57
N ASN A 68 -35.69 -19.95 -7.14
CA ASN A 68 -36.34 -21.05 -7.85
C ASN A 68 -37.21 -20.63 -9.06
N SER A 69 -36.91 -19.50 -9.70
CA SER A 69 -37.66 -19.03 -10.87
C SER A 69 -36.75 -18.44 -11.94
N ASN A 70 -37.18 -18.56 -13.21
CA ASN A 70 -36.57 -17.85 -14.32
C ASN A 70 -37.01 -16.38 -14.42
N ARG A 71 -37.92 -15.93 -13.54
CA ARG A 71 -38.41 -14.55 -13.50
C ARG A 71 -37.43 -13.65 -12.73
N PHE A 72 -37.29 -12.42 -13.20
CA PHE A 72 -36.52 -11.38 -12.50
C PHE A 72 -37.23 -10.91 -11.23
N GLU A 73 -36.44 -10.52 -10.24
CA GLU A 73 -36.91 -9.84 -9.05
C GLU A 73 -37.26 -8.38 -9.39
N VAL A 74 -38.41 -7.92 -8.89
CA VAL A 74 -38.95 -6.58 -9.10
C VAL A 74 -39.36 -6.05 -7.74
N LYS A 75 -38.93 -4.83 -7.42
CA LYS A 75 -39.30 -4.06 -6.22
C LYS A 75 -39.65 -2.64 -6.65
N ASP A 76 -40.68 -2.05 -6.05
CA ASP A 76 -41.11 -0.67 -6.35
C ASP A 76 -41.30 -0.39 -7.86
N ASN A 77 -41.86 -1.36 -8.58
CA ASN A 77 -42.08 -1.34 -10.04
C ASN A 77 -40.82 -1.28 -10.92
N ASP A 78 -39.63 -1.58 -10.39
CA ASP A 78 -38.39 -1.70 -11.16
C ASP A 78 -37.64 -3.01 -10.87
N TYR A 79 -36.80 -3.44 -11.81
CA TYR A 79 -35.96 -4.62 -11.63
C TYR A 79 -34.92 -4.40 -10.53
N CYS A 80 -34.63 -5.44 -9.76
CA CYS A 80 -33.52 -5.39 -8.81
C CYS A 80 -32.20 -5.60 -9.56
N TYR A 81 -31.47 -4.50 -9.83
CA TYR A 81 -30.18 -4.52 -10.48
C TYR A 81 -29.09 -5.13 -9.59
N TRP A 82 -28.09 -5.76 -10.22
CA TRP A 82 -26.87 -6.18 -9.54
C TRP A 82 -26.08 -4.97 -9.04
N GLU A 83 -25.63 -5.02 -7.80
CA GLU A 83 -24.64 -4.11 -7.26
C GLU A 83 -23.23 -4.38 -7.82
N LEU A 84 -22.28 -3.48 -7.53
CA LEU A 84 -20.91 -3.58 -8.01
C LEU A 84 -20.26 -4.94 -7.65
N SER A 85 -20.46 -5.44 -6.43
CA SER A 85 -19.84 -6.70 -6.00
C SER A 85 -20.27 -7.89 -6.88
N THR A 86 -21.56 -7.98 -7.21
CA THR A 86 -22.09 -8.99 -8.13
C THR A 86 -21.65 -8.75 -9.57
N CYS A 87 -21.59 -7.49 -10.02
CA CYS A 87 -21.02 -7.15 -11.32
C CYS A 87 -19.55 -7.59 -11.47
N LEU A 88 -18.73 -7.41 -10.43
CA LEU A 88 -17.33 -7.85 -10.42
C LEU A 88 -17.20 -9.37 -10.51
N LYS A 89 -18.04 -10.10 -9.76
CA LYS A 89 -18.08 -11.57 -9.82
C LYS A 89 -18.41 -12.05 -11.23
N GLU A 90 -19.42 -11.48 -11.86
CA GLU A 90 -19.87 -11.88 -13.19
C GLU A 90 -18.90 -11.46 -14.32
N TYR A 91 -18.27 -10.29 -14.19
CA TYR A 91 -17.35 -9.79 -15.22
C TYR A 91 -15.99 -10.51 -15.19
N TYR A 92 -15.41 -10.70 -14.00
CA TYR A 92 -14.09 -11.34 -13.85
C TYR A 92 -14.18 -12.86 -13.70
N LYS A 93 -15.35 -13.42 -13.40
CA LYS A 93 -15.56 -14.86 -13.18
C LYS A 93 -14.50 -15.46 -12.26
N SER A 94 -13.71 -16.41 -12.77
CA SER A 94 -12.64 -17.12 -12.06
C SER A 94 -11.35 -16.30 -11.87
N ASP A 95 -11.22 -15.12 -12.48
CA ASP A 95 -10.08 -14.23 -12.29
C ASP A 95 -10.21 -13.49 -10.96
N SER A 96 -9.89 -14.18 -9.86
CA SER A 96 -9.96 -13.63 -8.49
C SER A 96 -8.79 -12.70 -8.16
N GLU A 97 -7.64 -12.89 -8.81
CA GLU A 97 -6.39 -12.18 -8.51
C GLU A 97 -6.16 -10.96 -9.40
N ASN A 98 -7.16 -10.55 -10.17
CA ASN A 98 -7.07 -9.35 -11.00
C ASN A 98 -6.84 -8.08 -10.14
N PRO A 99 -5.78 -7.29 -10.37
CA PRO A 99 -5.50 -6.10 -9.58
C PRO A 99 -6.60 -5.03 -9.64
N ILE A 100 -7.26 -4.87 -10.79
CA ILE A 100 -8.38 -3.92 -10.95
C ILE A 100 -9.55 -4.37 -10.09
N LYS A 101 -9.86 -5.67 -10.09
CA LYS A 101 -10.91 -6.24 -9.24
C LYS A 101 -10.61 -6.02 -7.76
N LYS A 102 -9.37 -6.28 -7.31
CA LYS A 102 -8.96 -6.03 -5.92
C LYS A 102 -9.06 -4.55 -5.53
N ASN A 103 -8.65 -3.64 -6.42
CA ASN A 103 -8.84 -2.21 -6.20
C ASN A 103 -10.32 -1.87 -5.96
N LEU A 104 -11.24 -2.42 -6.75
CA LEU A 104 -12.68 -2.17 -6.58
C LEU A 104 -13.27 -2.87 -5.35
N GLU A 105 -12.80 -4.08 -5.02
CA GLU A 105 -13.20 -4.83 -3.82
C GLU A 105 -12.82 -4.10 -2.52
N LEU A 106 -11.76 -3.30 -2.52
CA LEU A 106 -11.41 -2.42 -1.41
C LEU A 106 -12.47 -1.34 -1.18
N PHE A 107 -12.96 -0.71 -2.25
CA PHE A 107 -13.85 0.45 -2.15
C PHE A 107 -15.31 0.10 -1.83
N ILE A 108 -15.77 -1.10 -2.15
CA ILE A 108 -17.14 -1.55 -1.83
C ILE A 108 -17.45 -1.50 -0.31
N PRO A 109 -16.70 -2.18 0.57
CA PRO A 109 -16.93 -2.09 2.01
C PRO A 109 -16.61 -0.70 2.55
N LEU A 110 -15.59 -0.01 2.00
CA LEU A 110 -15.22 1.33 2.44
C LEU A 110 -16.34 2.34 2.18
N ARG A 111 -17.01 2.25 1.02
CA ARG A 111 -18.19 3.04 0.68
C ARG A 111 -19.31 2.83 1.69
N ASN A 112 -19.57 1.60 2.13
CA ASN A 112 -20.58 1.34 3.18
C ASN A 112 -20.19 2.00 4.51
N ILE A 113 -18.90 1.99 4.87
CA ILE A 113 -18.44 2.69 6.08
C ILE A 113 -18.64 4.21 5.93
N ILE A 114 -18.28 4.78 4.79
CA ILE A 114 -18.42 6.22 4.50
C ILE A 114 -19.90 6.65 4.53
N GLU A 115 -20.81 5.82 4.01
CA GLU A 115 -22.25 6.11 4.01
C GLU A 115 -22.84 6.16 5.42
N HIS A 116 -22.38 5.28 6.31
CA HIS A 116 -22.96 5.13 7.65
C HIS A 116 -22.17 5.83 8.76
N LYS A 117 -20.91 6.23 8.51
CA LYS A 117 -20.03 6.84 9.51
C LYS A 117 -19.43 8.14 9.01
N SER A 118 -19.42 9.14 9.89
CA SER A 118 -18.67 10.37 9.67
C SER A 118 -17.18 10.10 9.87
N LEU A 119 -16.48 9.84 8.77
CA LEU A 119 -15.03 9.68 8.77
C LEU A 119 -14.34 11.03 8.56
N PRO A 120 -13.28 11.36 9.33
CA PRO A 120 -12.41 12.49 9.00
C PRO A 120 -11.60 12.19 7.72
N GLU A 121 -10.79 13.16 7.28
CA GLU A 121 -10.03 13.10 6.02
C GLU A 121 -9.17 11.81 5.91
N ILE A 122 -9.50 10.94 4.96
CA ILE A 122 -8.83 9.65 4.65
C ILE A 122 -7.95 9.75 3.40
N ASP A 123 -7.79 10.96 2.88
CA ASP A 123 -7.27 11.26 1.55
C ASP A 123 -5.83 10.78 1.32
N PRO A 124 -4.87 11.02 2.24
CA PRO A 124 -3.46 10.72 1.95
C PRO A 124 -3.16 9.23 1.79
N ASP A 125 -3.86 8.39 2.55
CA ASP A 125 -3.59 6.95 2.63
C ASP A 125 -4.34 6.12 1.58
N LEU A 126 -5.30 6.73 0.88
CA LEU A 126 -6.10 6.12 -0.19
C LEU A 126 -5.87 6.74 -1.56
N PHE A 127 -5.09 7.84 -1.63
CA PHE A 127 -4.83 8.56 -2.88
C PHE A 127 -4.38 7.63 -4.00
N ALA A 128 -3.46 6.71 -3.70
CA ALA A 128 -2.91 5.79 -4.69
C ALA A 128 -3.98 4.83 -5.24
N GLU A 129 -4.82 4.26 -4.38
CA GLU A 129 -5.91 3.39 -4.77
C GLU A 129 -7.02 4.15 -5.52
N CYS A 130 -7.34 5.38 -5.11
CA CYS A 130 -8.32 6.25 -5.79
C CYS A 130 -7.85 6.61 -7.20
N GLN A 131 -6.57 6.98 -7.36
CA GLN A 131 -6.00 7.30 -8.65
C GLN A 131 -5.97 6.07 -9.57
N ALA A 132 -5.61 4.89 -9.05
CA ALA A 132 -5.71 3.63 -9.79
C ALA A 132 -7.15 3.34 -10.23
N MET A 133 -8.14 3.59 -9.37
CA MET A 133 -9.56 3.37 -9.68
C MET A 133 -10.03 4.16 -10.92
N VAL A 134 -9.59 5.41 -11.08
CA VAL A 134 -9.95 6.27 -12.22
C VAL A 134 -9.19 5.87 -13.49
N ILE A 135 -7.89 5.61 -13.38
CA ILE A 135 -7.08 5.16 -14.53
C ILE A 135 -7.61 3.83 -15.07
N ASN A 136 -7.93 2.90 -14.17
CA ASN A 136 -8.52 1.61 -14.56
C ASN A 136 -9.92 1.76 -15.14
N TYR A 137 -10.70 2.74 -14.67
CA TYR A 137 -12.04 3.00 -15.20
C TYR A 137 -11.95 3.36 -16.67
N ASP A 138 -11.10 4.34 -17.00
CA ASP A 138 -10.89 4.78 -18.37
C ASP A 138 -10.30 3.66 -19.26
N LYS A 139 -9.42 2.82 -18.69
CA LYS A 139 -8.89 1.62 -19.36
C LYS A 139 -9.98 0.59 -19.70
N ILE A 140 -10.91 0.31 -18.78
CA ILE A 140 -12.02 -0.63 -19.05
C ILE A 140 -13.02 -0.01 -20.01
N LEU A 141 -13.26 1.30 -19.92
CA LEU A 141 -14.11 2.06 -20.83
C LEU A 141 -13.58 1.96 -22.28
N GLU A 142 -12.28 2.19 -22.47
CA GLU A 142 -11.60 2.03 -23.77
C GLU A 142 -11.72 0.59 -24.28
N LYS A 143 -11.39 -0.39 -23.43
CA LYS A 143 -11.45 -1.82 -23.78
C LYS A 143 -12.84 -2.25 -24.24
N GLU A 144 -13.89 -1.77 -23.59
CA GLU A 144 -15.25 -2.25 -23.82
C GLU A 144 -16.01 -1.42 -24.86
N PHE A 145 -15.68 -0.13 -25.04
CA PHE A 145 -16.46 0.78 -25.91
C PHE A 145 -15.63 1.49 -26.99
N GLY A 146 -14.31 1.53 -26.87
CA GLY A 146 -13.41 2.24 -27.77
C GLY A 146 -12.97 3.61 -27.25
N THR A 147 -12.02 4.22 -27.95
CA THR A 147 -11.34 5.48 -27.57
C THR A 147 -12.27 6.67 -27.48
N ASP A 148 -13.28 6.76 -28.35
CA ASP A 148 -14.22 7.89 -28.42
C ASP A 148 -15.07 8.05 -27.15
N TYR A 149 -15.11 7.00 -26.32
CA TYR A 149 -15.86 7.02 -25.06
C TYR A 149 -15.01 7.40 -23.86
N CYS A 150 -13.67 7.38 -23.97
CA CYS A 150 -12.74 7.70 -22.89
C CYS A 150 -13.02 9.09 -22.29
N ILE A 151 -12.69 9.23 -21.00
CA ILE A 151 -12.80 10.48 -20.24
C ILE A 151 -11.44 11.18 -20.06
N ARG A 152 -10.35 10.56 -20.53
CA ARG A 152 -8.97 11.09 -20.43
C ARG A 152 -8.79 12.48 -21.05
N GLU A 153 -9.56 12.81 -22.09
CA GLU A 153 -9.52 14.13 -22.74
C GLU A 153 -10.11 15.24 -21.86
N SER A 154 -10.90 14.88 -20.84
CA SER A 154 -11.54 15.81 -19.91
C SER A 154 -10.75 16.06 -18.63
N LEU A 155 -9.61 15.38 -18.44
CA LEU A 155 -8.79 15.47 -17.23
C LEU A 155 -7.71 16.54 -17.38
N SER A 156 -7.95 17.73 -16.82
CA SER A 156 -6.90 18.72 -16.56
C SER A 156 -6.07 18.31 -15.34
N PHE A 157 -4.75 18.50 -15.39
CA PHE A 157 -3.88 18.26 -14.24
C PHE A 157 -4.20 19.32 -13.16
N SER A 158 -4.76 18.89 -12.03
CA SER A 158 -5.14 19.82 -10.95
C SER A 158 -3.90 20.36 -10.23
N LEU A 159 -3.89 21.66 -9.95
CA LEU A 159 -2.85 22.28 -9.12
C LEU A 159 -2.97 21.70 -7.70
N GLN A 160 -1.98 20.90 -7.31
CA GLN A 160 -1.94 20.28 -5.99
C GLN A 160 -1.20 21.18 -5.00
N LEU A 161 -1.87 21.51 -3.89
CA LEU A 161 -1.20 21.96 -2.68
C LEU A 161 -0.72 20.73 -1.92
N PHE A 162 0.51 20.75 -1.41
CA PHE A 162 1.07 19.61 -0.69
C PHE A 162 0.14 19.20 0.46
N PRO A 163 -0.24 17.91 0.56
CA PRO A 163 -1.07 17.46 1.67
C PRO A 163 -0.32 17.69 2.99
N SER A 164 -1.08 18.00 4.06
CA SER A 164 -0.49 18.10 5.39
C SER A 164 0.12 16.74 5.78
N SER A 165 1.28 16.75 6.42
CA SER A 165 2.04 15.56 6.83
C SER A 165 1.38 14.68 7.91
N LYS A 166 0.08 14.86 8.17
CA LYS A 166 -0.68 14.08 9.14
C LYS A 166 -1.13 12.76 8.51
N ASN A 167 -0.33 11.71 8.69
CA ASN A 167 -0.70 10.34 8.29
C ASN A 167 -1.94 9.87 9.07
N LEU A 168 -2.81 9.04 8.46
CA LEU A 168 -3.98 8.46 9.15
C LEU A 168 -3.60 7.74 10.44
N VAL A 169 -2.41 7.14 10.53
CA VAL A 169 -1.92 6.48 11.75
C VAL A 169 -1.84 7.46 12.93
N ALA A 170 -1.47 8.71 12.69
CA ALA A 170 -1.44 9.74 13.73
C ALA A 170 -2.85 10.22 14.08
N ALA A 171 -3.74 10.38 13.09
CA ALA A 171 -5.13 10.78 13.28
C ALA A 171 -5.99 9.69 13.94
N ALA A 172 -5.69 8.42 13.69
CA ALA A 172 -6.41 7.27 14.24
C ALA A 172 -6.13 7.08 15.73
N LYS A 173 -5.03 7.62 16.29
CA LYS A 173 -4.78 7.54 17.74
C LYS A 173 -5.91 8.16 18.57
N SER A 174 -6.54 9.22 18.06
CA SER A 174 -7.57 10.00 18.75
C SER A 174 -9.02 9.64 18.39
N ASN A 175 -9.29 8.93 17.29
CA ASN A 175 -10.65 8.61 16.84
C ASN A 175 -10.89 7.10 16.70
N LYS A 176 -11.90 6.56 17.42
CA LYS A 176 -12.26 5.13 17.41
C LYS A 176 -12.75 4.64 16.04
N ASP A 177 -13.50 5.45 15.29
CA ASP A 177 -14.01 5.06 13.98
C ASP A 177 -12.89 5.00 12.94
N LEU A 178 -11.90 5.91 13.03
CA LEU A 178 -10.69 5.82 12.20
C LEU A 178 -9.86 4.57 12.49
N LYS A 179 -9.77 4.12 13.75
CA LYS A 179 -9.05 2.87 14.08
C LYS A 179 -9.65 1.66 13.36
N ALA A 180 -10.98 1.62 13.24
CA ALA A 180 -11.65 0.54 12.53
C ALA A 180 -11.30 0.55 11.03
N VAL A 181 -11.28 1.73 10.41
CA VAL A 181 -10.88 1.89 9.00
C VAL A 181 -9.42 1.51 8.80
N VAL A 182 -8.50 2.02 9.62
CA VAL A 182 -7.06 1.70 9.52
C VAL A 182 -6.84 0.19 9.67
N LYS A 183 -7.48 -0.44 10.66
CA LYS A 183 -7.39 -1.89 10.86
C LYS A 183 -7.94 -2.66 9.66
N PHE A 184 -9.06 -2.22 9.09
CA PHE A 184 -9.60 -2.83 7.86
C PHE A 184 -8.61 -2.70 6.70
N LEU A 185 -8.02 -1.53 6.48
CA LEU A 185 -7.03 -1.30 5.42
C LEU A 185 -5.79 -2.20 5.60
N GLU A 186 -5.26 -2.30 6.82
CA GLU A 186 -4.13 -3.17 7.15
C GLU A 186 -4.46 -4.64 6.91
N GLN A 187 -5.63 -5.09 7.37
CA GLN A 187 -6.10 -6.47 7.16
C GLN A 187 -6.30 -6.79 5.68
N TYR A 188 -6.93 -5.88 4.93
CA TYR A 188 -7.14 -6.06 3.49
C TYR A 188 -5.81 -6.13 2.76
N ARG A 189 -4.92 -5.15 2.96
CA ARG A 189 -3.58 -5.11 2.34
C ARG A 189 -2.74 -6.33 2.68
N SER A 190 -2.84 -6.85 3.90
CA SER A 190 -2.11 -8.05 4.34
C SER A 190 -2.64 -9.35 3.73
N SER A 191 -3.85 -9.34 3.18
CA SER A 191 -4.44 -10.52 2.50
C SER A 191 -4.11 -10.61 1.01
N LEU A 192 -3.47 -9.57 0.44
CA LEU A 192 -3.09 -9.53 -0.97
C LEU A 192 -1.72 -10.15 -1.21
N THR A 193 -1.52 -10.71 -2.40
CA THR A 193 -0.22 -11.20 -2.85
C THR A 193 0.72 -10.04 -3.18
N THR A 194 2.04 -10.31 -3.15
CA THR A 194 3.06 -9.32 -3.47
C THR A 194 2.87 -8.74 -4.88
N ASP A 195 2.55 -9.59 -5.86
CA ASP A 195 2.33 -9.17 -7.25
C ASP A 195 1.20 -8.16 -7.39
N ILE A 196 0.12 -8.32 -6.61
CA ILE A 196 -1.00 -7.38 -6.60
C ILE A 196 -0.59 -6.06 -5.93
N ILE A 197 0.13 -6.12 -4.80
CA ILE A 197 0.58 -4.92 -4.06
C ILE A 197 1.54 -4.06 -4.90
N GLU A 198 2.37 -4.70 -5.72
CA GLU A 198 3.31 -4.02 -6.61
C GLU A 198 2.67 -3.54 -7.91
N SER A 199 1.47 -4.00 -8.23
CA SER A 199 0.74 -3.59 -9.42
C SER A 199 0.23 -2.15 -9.34
N GLY A 200 0.62 -1.33 -10.32
CA GLY A 200 0.06 0.03 -10.49
C GLY A 200 -1.44 0.07 -10.75
N GLN A 201 -2.04 -1.08 -11.13
CA GLN A 201 -3.49 -1.22 -11.28
C GLN A 201 -4.20 -1.43 -9.93
N TYR A 202 -3.50 -1.89 -8.90
CA TYR A 202 -4.04 -1.94 -7.55
C TYR A 202 -3.89 -0.58 -6.84
N ALA A 203 -2.70 0.01 -6.90
CA ALA A 203 -2.40 1.31 -6.31
C ALA A 203 -1.41 2.10 -7.17
N PHE A 204 -1.79 3.31 -7.59
CA PHE A 204 -0.94 4.17 -8.41
C PHE A 204 0.03 4.96 -7.52
N LYS A 205 1.31 4.60 -7.58
CA LYS A 205 2.39 5.29 -6.86
C LYS A 205 3.21 6.09 -7.86
N ALA A 206 3.04 7.41 -7.84
CA ALA A 206 3.82 8.33 -8.65
C ALA A 206 4.61 9.30 -7.78
N PHE A 207 5.77 9.71 -8.30
CA PHE A 207 6.57 10.76 -7.72
C PHE A 207 6.67 11.89 -8.73
N LEU A 208 6.35 13.11 -8.28
CA LEU A 208 6.60 14.29 -9.07
C LEU A 208 8.05 14.69 -8.85
N LEU A 209 8.88 14.58 -9.88
CA LEU A 209 10.24 15.08 -9.86
C LEU A 209 10.23 16.43 -10.56
N GLN A 210 10.58 17.49 -9.82
CA GLN A 210 10.86 18.77 -10.44
C GLN A 210 12.19 18.63 -11.20
N VAL A 211 12.10 18.63 -12.52
CA VAL A 211 13.27 18.70 -13.39
C VAL A 211 13.67 20.17 -13.59
N SER A 212 14.96 20.44 -13.72
CA SER A 212 15.44 21.73 -14.22
C SER A 212 14.85 21.97 -15.62
N ASN A 213 14.53 23.23 -15.95
CA ASN A 213 13.90 23.60 -17.22
C ASN A 213 14.53 22.82 -18.39
N HIS A 214 13.73 21.98 -19.04
CA HIS A 214 14.15 21.29 -20.25
C HIS A 214 14.53 22.34 -21.31
N GLN A 215 15.62 22.12 -22.05
CA GLN A 215 16.05 23.03 -23.12
C GLN A 215 15.09 23.08 -24.32
N SER A 216 14.08 22.21 -24.40
CA SER A 216 13.11 22.21 -25.48
C SER A 216 11.96 23.18 -25.21
N LYS A 217 11.74 24.12 -26.13
CA LYS A 217 10.65 25.11 -26.08
C LYS A 217 9.24 24.49 -26.05
N ASP A 218 9.10 23.23 -26.44
CA ASP A 218 7.81 22.51 -26.55
C ASP A 218 7.59 21.46 -25.46
N ALA A 219 8.38 21.46 -24.38
CA ALA A 219 8.17 20.50 -23.29
C ALA A 219 6.89 20.83 -22.52
N LEU A 220 5.98 19.84 -22.40
CA LEU A 220 4.85 19.93 -21.49
C LEU A 220 5.34 20.14 -20.04
N PRO A 221 4.73 21.05 -19.26
CA PRO A 221 5.13 21.32 -17.87
C PRO A 221 5.06 20.11 -16.93
N VAL A 222 4.23 19.12 -17.28
CA VAL A 222 4.13 17.83 -16.59
C VAL A 222 4.21 16.74 -17.65
N GLN A 223 5.14 15.80 -17.47
CA GLN A 223 5.29 14.64 -18.35
C GLN A 223 5.02 13.36 -17.57
N PHE A 224 4.11 12.54 -18.09
CA PHE A 224 3.87 11.19 -17.58
C PHE A 224 4.77 10.21 -18.32
N VAL A 225 5.88 9.83 -17.70
CA VAL A 225 6.76 8.78 -18.23
C VAL A 225 6.42 7.47 -17.55
N ARG A 226 6.01 6.46 -18.33
CA ARG A 226 5.71 5.13 -17.78
C ARG A 226 7.02 4.45 -17.38
N TYR A 227 7.02 3.82 -16.20
CA TYR A 227 8.25 3.25 -15.62
C TYR A 227 8.86 2.14 -16.48
N ASP A 228 8.02 1.36 -17.16
CA ASP A 228 8.43 0.30 -18.09
C ASP A 228 9.21 0.85 -19.30
N GLN A 229 8.88 2.07 -19.75
CA GLN A 229 9.50 2.75 -20.87
C GLN A 229 10.77 3.53 -20.53
N LEU A 230 11.14 3.61 -19.25
CA LEU A 230 12.39 4.26 -18.83
C LEU A 230 13.61 3.40 -19.21
N SER A 231 14.70 4.06 -19.58
CA SER A 231 16.01 3.42 -19.73
C SER A 231 16.52 2.86 -18.40
N ASP A 232 17.46 1.91 -18.43
CA ASP A 232 18.01 1.32 -17.21
C ASP A 232 18.71 2.35 -16.30
N GLU A 233 19.25 3.41 -16.89
CA GLU A 233 19.92 4.50 -16.17
C GLU A 233 18.91 5.43 -15.49
N GLU A 234 17.82 5.79 -16.17
CA GLU A 234 16.69 6.53 -15.58
C GLU A 234 16.00 5.71 -14.49
N LYS A 235 15.78 4.41 -14.73
CA LYS A 235 15.26 3.47 -13.71
C LYS A 235 16.15 3.43 -12.47
N LYS A 236 17.47 3.56 -12.62
CA LYS A 236 18.43 3.58 -11.50
C LYS A 236 18.30 4.86 -10.67
N ASN A 237 18.10 6.00 -11.32
CA ASN A 237 17.81 7.26 -10.63
C ASN A 237 16.44 7.22 -9.94
N THR A 238 15.39 6.72 -10.59
CA THR A 238 14.07 6.51 -9.96
C THR A 238 14.16 5.52 -8.80
N LYS A 239 14.96 4.46 -8.91
CA LYS A 239 15.21 3.48 -7.83
C LYS A 239 15.94 4.11 -6.65
N ARG A 240 16.88 5.05 -6.84
CA ARG A 240 17.53 5.81 -5.75
C ARG A 240 16.51 6.66 -4.99
N PHE A 241 15.62 7.37 -5.68
CA PHE A 241 14.55 8.14 -5.05
C PHE A 241 13.51 7.24 -4.36
N ALA A 242 13.11 6.14 -5.00
CA ALA A 242 12.22 5.14 -4.39
C ALA A 242 12.87 4.47 -3.17
N ALA A 243 14.20 4.25 -3.17
CA ALA A 243 14.96 3.72 -2.04
C ALA A 243 15.04 4.70 -0.87
N LEU A 244 15.25 6.00 -1.13
CA LEU A 244 15.18 7.07 -0.12
C LEU A 244 13.80 7.14 0.57
N ILE A 245 12.74 6.82 -0.18
CA ILE A 245 11.36 6.77 0.35
C ILE A 245 11.10 5.43 1.04
N LYS A 246 11.66 4.32 0.53
CA LYS A 246 11.62 3.03 1.21
C LYS A 246 12.32 3.11 2.56
N GLU A 247 13.44 3.82 2.67
CA GLU A 247 14.06 4.13 3.97
C GLU A 247 13.09 4.90 4.89
N LYS A 248 12.43 5.96 4.39
CA LYS A 248 11.42 6.71 5.18
C LYS A 248 10.14 5.95 5.55
N VAL A 249 9.70 4.98 4.74
CA VAL A 249 8.50 4.16 4.98
C VAL A 249 8.82 2.91 5.80
N VAL A 250 10.01 2.34 5.63
CA VAL A 250 10.54 1.23 6.46
C VAL A 250 10.78 1.71 7.89
N GLU A 251 11.04 3.00 8.11
CA GLU A 251 11.05 3.58 9.47
C GLU A 251 9.68 3.53 10.17
N LYS A 252 8.57 3.27 9.47
CA LYS A 252 7.21 3.30 10.06
C LYS A 252 6.34 2.06 9.87
N ALA A 253 6.82 0.98 9.26
CA ALA A 253 6.06 -0.26 9.18
C ALA A 253 6.90 -1.46 9.68
N VAL A 254 6.41 -2.04 10.77
CA VAL A 254 6.82 -3.32 11.38
C VAL A 254 8.18 -3.28 12.09
N SER A 255 8.14 -2.77 13.32
CA SER A 255 9.22 -2.67 14.31
C SER A 255 9.90 -3.98 14.74
N ASN A 256 9.77 -5.10 14.00
CA ASN A 256 10.37 -6.38 14.39
C ASN A 256 10.94 -7.25 13.25
N HIS A 257 10.82 -6.89 11.96
CA HIS A 257 11.25 -7.81 10.89
C HIS A 257 12.76 -7.84 10.60
N ASN A 258 13.53 -6.85 11.08
CA ASN A 258 14.99 -6.79 10.87
C ASN A 258 15.80 -7.05 12.16
N LEU A 259 15.16 -7.54 13.23
CA LEU A 259 15.85 -7.80 14.50
C LEU A 259 16.41 -9.23 14.55
N ILE A 260 17.67 -9.33 14.95
CA ILE A 260 18.44 -10.55 15.06
C ILE A 260 18.37 -11.02 16.52
N LEU A 261 17.97 -12.27 16.74
CA LEU A 261 17.98 -12.88 18.06
C LEU A 261 19.41 -13.04 18.61
N PRO A 262 19.62 -12.96 19.94
CA PRO A 262 20.95 -13.08 20.55
C PRO A 262 21.73 -14.31 20.09
N ALA A 263 21.07 -15.47 19.98
CA ALA A 263 21.70 -16.71 19.49
C ALA A 263 22.22 -16.56 18.04
N LYS A 264 21.44 -15.91 17.16
CA LYS A 264 21.86 -15.63 15.78
C LYS A 264 22.96 -14.57 15.69
N VAL A 265 23.03 -13.62 16.63
CA VAL A 265 24.16 -12.67 16.71
C VAL A 265 25.45 -13.42 17.02
N VAL A 266 25.43 -14.32 18.02
CA VAL A 266 26.61 -15.14 18.38
C VAL A 266 27.08 -15.97 17.18
N GLU A 267 26.16 -16.63 16.49
CA GLU A 267 26.46 -17.42 15.30
C GLU A 267 27.09 -16.57 14.18
N LYS A 268 26.50 -15.42 13.85
CA LYS A 268 27.00 -14.51 12.81
C LYS A 268 28.40 -13.98 13.13
N VAL A 269 28.62 -13.50 14.35
CA VAL A 269 29.92 -12.93 14.76
C VAL A 269 30.99 -14.02 14.80
N GLN A 270 30.68 -15.19 15.38
CA GLN A 270 31.62 -16.31 15.42
C GLN A 270 32.02 -16.78 14.02
N LYS A 271 31.05 -16.87 13.09
CA LYS A 271 31.31 -17.23 11.69
C LYS A 271 32.16 -16.17 10.98
N ALA A 272 31.85 -14.89 11.16
CA ALA A 272 32.59 -13.79 10.55
C ALA A 272 34.03 -13.64 11.07
N LEU A 273 34.29 -14.07 12.31
CA LEU A 273 35.64 -14.13 12.88
C LEU A 273 36.46 -15.36 12.42
N GLY A 274 35.88 -16.24 11.59
CA GLY A 274 36.56 -17.44 11.08
C GLY A 274 36.40 -18.69 11.97
N ASN A 275 35.36 -18.74 12.81
CA ASN A 275 35.11 -19.80 13.79
C ASN A 275 36.28 -20.15 14.74
N PRO A 276 36.98 -19.17 15.34
CA PRO A 276 38.10 -19.44 16.22
C PRO A 276 37.64 -20.14 17.51
N LYS A 277 38.42 -21.12 17.97
CA LYS A 277 38.19 -21.83 19.23
C LYS A 277 39.28 -21.49 20.23
N ILE A 278 38.89 -21.27 21.48
CA ILE A 278 39.78 -21.01 22.61
C ILE A 278 39.64 -22.12 23.64
N THR A 279 40.74 -22.44 24.31
CA THR A 279 40.75 -23.40 25.43
C THR A 279 40.74 -22.60 26.73
N LYS A 280 39.65 -22.66 27.49
CA LYS A 280 39.55 -22.09 28.84
C LYS A 280 39.13 -23.20 29.81
N ASN A 281 39.83 -23.34 30.94
CA ASN A 281 39.62 -24.37 31.96
C ASN A 281 39.57 -25.80 31.40
N GLY A 282 40.49 -26.15 30.50
CA GLY A 282 40.58 -27.49 29.90
C GLY A 282 39.51 -27.83 28.84
N VAL A 283 38.56 -26.94 28.57
CA VAL A 283 37.46 -27.17 27.60
C VAL A 283 37.62 -26.25 26.38
N LYS A 284 37.56 -26.82 25.17
CA LYS A 284 37.55 -26.07 23.91
C LYS A 284 36.17 -25.44 23.69
N LYS A 285 36.10 -24.11 23.61
CA LYS A 285 34.88 -23.34 23.35
C LYS A 285 35.08 -22.35 22.19
N ASN A 286 33.99 -21.90 21.58
CA ASN A 286 34.05 -20.83 20.57
C ASN A 286 34.56 -19.53 21.21
N LYS A 287 35.45 -18.80 20.50
CA LYS A 287 36.00 -17.50 20.92
C LYS A 287 34.87 -16.51 21.20
N PHE A 288 33.86 -16.46 20.33
CA PHE A 288 32.63 -15.71 20.54
C PHE A 288 31.48 -16.66 20.89
N ASN A 289 30.96 -16.53 22.11
CA ASN A 289 29.86 -17.34 22.64
C ASN A 289 28.86 -16.48 23.42
N SER A 290 27.80 -17.08 23.95
CA SER A 290 26.73 -16.36 24.67
C SER A 290 27.23 -15.57 25.89
N ASP A 291 28.28 -16.04 26.56
CA ASP A 291 28.91 -15.31 27.69
C ASP A 291 29.66 -14.07 27.18
N THR A 292 30.43 -14.22 26.11
CA THR A 292 31.13 -13.10 25.44
C THR A 292 30.13 -12.05 24.96
N HIS A 293 29.05 -12.45 24.29
CA HIS A 293 27.98 -11.54 23.87
C HIS A 293 27.35 -10.84 25.06
N THR A 294 27.20 -11.55 26.20
CA THR A 294 26.67 -10.97 27.44
C THR A 294 27.57 -9.89 28.02
N ARG A 295 28.88 -10.12 28.02
CA ARG A 295 29.88 -9.14 28.45
C ARG A 295 29.90 -7.92 27.52
N CYS A 296 29.78 -8.14 26.21
CA CYS A 296 29.78 -7.06 25.22
C CYS A 296 28.62 -6.08 25.42
N TRP A 297 27.36 -6.57 25.50
CA TRP A 297 26.23 -5.64 25.64
C TRP A 297 26.26 -4.90 26.98
N LYS A 298 26.85 -5.48 28.04
CA LYS A 298 27.09 -4.80 29.33
C LYS A 298 28.18 -3.73 29.23
N ARG A 299 29.32 -4.06 28.62
CA ARG A 299 30.47 -3.16 28.45
C ARG A 299 30.10 -1.91 27.65
N TYR A 300 29.37 -2.10 26.55
CA TYR A 300 28.94 -1.02 25.66
C TYR A 300 27.55 -0.45 26.01
N GLN A 301 26.98 -0.85 27.16
CA GLN A 301 25.71 -0.32 27.68
C GLN A 301 24.57 -0.31 26.65
N VAL A 302 24.49 -1.38 25.84
CA VAL A 302 23.57 -1.47 24.71
C VAL A 302 22.12 -1.71 25.17
N ARG A 303 21.95 -2.35 26.33
CA ARG A 303 20.65 -2.62 26.93
C ARG A 303 20.77 -2.72 28.46
N PRO A 304 19.67 -2.53 29.22
CA PRO A 304 19.68 -2.68 30.67
C PRO A 304 19.68 -4.16 31.07
N ASN A 305 19.88 -4.43 32.35
CA ASN A 305 19.81 -5.80 32.87
C ASN A 305 18.38 -6.34 32.80
N SER A 306 18.24 -7.68 32.68
CA SER A 306 16.93 -8.34 32.53
C SER A 306 15.93 -8.12 33.68
N LYS A 307 16.34 -7.49 34.79
CA LYS A 307 15.51 -7.18 35.97
C LYS A 307 15.41 -5.68 36.25
N ASP A 308 15.77 -4.83 35.30
CA ASP A 308 15.69 -3.38 35.44
C ASP A 308 14.23 -2.92 35.33
N ASN A 309 13.86 -1.88 36.09
CA ASN A 309 12.52 -1.29 36.07
C ASN A 309 12.20 -0.60 34.74
N ASN A 310 13.23 -0.30 33.93
CA ASN A 310 13.09 0.37 32.64
C ASN A 310 13.69 -0.46 31.48
N PRO A 311 13.07 -1.58 31.08
CA PRO A 311 13.61 -2.49 30.06
C PRO A 311 13.70 -1.85 28.66
N HIS A 312 13.04 -0.72 28.44
CA HIS A 312 13.05 0.05 27.19
C HIS A 312 14.26 0.96 27.00
N ASN A 313 15.11 1.12 28.01
CA ASN A 313 16.28 1.99 27.93
C ASN A 313 17.43 1.32 27.16
N THR A 314 17.21 1.06 25.88
CA THR A 314 18.18 0.44 24.97
C THR A 314 18.85 1.48 24.09
N ASN A 315 20.07 1.19 23.63
CA ASN A 315 20.66 1.95 22.53
C ASN A 315 20.00 1.49 21.23
N ASP A 316 19.03 2.27 20.75
CA ASP A 316 18.18 1.96 19.59
C ASP A 316 18.97 1.66 18.30
N LYS A 317 20.21 2.16 18.21
CA LYS A 317 21.13 1.84 17.09
C LYS A 317 21.51 0.37 17.05
N TYR A 318 21.62 -0.28 18.21
CA TYR A 318 22.19 -1.63 18.37
C TYR A 318 21.19 -2.66 18.91
N CYS A 319 20.23 -2.24 19.72
CA CYS A 319 19.27 -3.13 20.37
C CYS A 319 17.91 -2.46 20.53
N ILE A 320 16.84 -3.19 20.26
CA ILE A 320 15.46 -2.76 20.39
C ILE A 320 14.73 -3.76 21.29
N TYR A 321 14.01 -3.25 22.28
CA TYR A 321 13.18 -4.08 23.15
C TYR A 321 11.78 -4.28 22.56
N ASP A 322 11.39 -5.53 22.36
CA ASP A 322 10.04 -5.91 21.96
C ASP A 322 9.11 -5.96 23.18
N ARG A 323 8.14 -5.04 23.20
CA ARG A 323 7.09 -4.93 24.22
C ARG A 323 6.15 -6.13 24.26
N LEU A 324 5.92 -6.79 23.13
CA LEU A 324 4.95 -7.88 23.01
C LEU A 324 5.53 -9.21 23.49
N THR A 325 6.82 -9.47 23.23
CA THR A 325 7.47 -10.72 23.63
C THR A 325 8.33 -10.59 24.89
N GLY A 326 8.61 -9.38 25.36
CA GLY A 326 9.51 -9.14 26.49
C GLY A 326 10.97 -9.50 26.20
N HIS A 327 11.38 -9.45 24.93
CA HIS A 327 12.71 -9.85 24.48
C HIS A 327 13.45 -8.71 23.78
N TYR A 328 14.78 -8.81 23.78
CA TYR A 328 15.65 -7.86 23.10
C TYR A 328 16.06 -8.42 21.73
N GLY A 329 15.78 -7.65 20.68
CA GLY A 329 16.26 -7.90 19.33
C GLY A 329 17.43 -6.97 19.00
N TYR A 330 18.39 -7.45 18.21
CA TYR A 330 19.59 -6.69 17.84
C TYR A 330 19.58 -6.29 16.36
N THR A 331 20.17 -5.15 16.03
CA THR A 331 20.27 -4.70 14.63
C THR A 331 21.48 -5.34 13.94
N GLN A 332 21.54 -5.31 12.61
CA GLN A 332 22.74 -5.73 11.87
C GLN A 332 23.96 -4.85 12.21
N GLN A 333 23.75 -3.56 12.52
CA GLN A 333 24.81 -2.65 12.95
C GLN A 333 25.50 -3.13 14.24
N TRP A 334 24.78 -3.79 15.14
CA TRP A 334 25.38 -4.39 16.34
C TRP A 334 26.31 -5.57 15.99
N VAL A 335 25.92 -6.40 15.01
CA VAL A 335 26.75 -7.52 14.54
C VAL A 335 28.04 -6.99 13.92
N ASP A 336 27.94 -5.97 13.07
CA ASP A 336 29.09 -5.40 12.37
C ASP A 336 30.06 -4.73 13.36
N PHE A 337 29.53 -3.99 14.34
CA PHE A 337 30.30 -3.39 15.43
C PHE A 337 31.06 -4.44 16.25
N LEU A 338 30.40 -5.56 16.59
CA LEU A 338 31.06 -6.68 17.30
C LEU A 338 32.14 -7.33 16.46
N ILE A 339 31.93 -7.53 15.15
CA ILE A 339 32.95 -8.12 14.27
C ILE A 339 34.19 -7.22 14.21
N GLU A 340 34.00 -5.90 14.15
CA GLU A 340 35.11 -4.94 14.14
C GLU A 340 35.88 -4.97 15.47
N LYS A 341 35.17 -4.90 16.60
CA LYS A 341 35.80 -4.84 17.93
C LYS A 341 36.43 -6.15 18.37
N MET A 342 35.83 -7.30 18.04
CA MET A 342 36.34 -8.62 18.45
C MET A 342 37.50 -9.13 17.57
N LYS A 343 37.87 -8.40 16.50
CA LYS A 343 39.11 -8.63 15.76
C LYS A 343 40.34 -8.09 16.49
N ASP A 344 40.17 -7.07 17.33
CA ASP A 344 41.24 -6.55 18.17
C ASP A 344 41.37 -7.43 19.42
N ASP A 345 42.49 -8.15 19.54
CA ASP A 345 42.73 -9.05 20.65
C ASP A 345 42.83 -8.31 22.00
N LYS A 346 43.27 -7.04 22.02
CA LYS A 346 43.29 -6.23 23.25
C LYS A 346 41.89 -5.90 23.75
N GLU A 347 41.00 -5.56 22.83
CA GLU A 347 39.60 -5.27 23.15
C GLU A 347 38.89 -6.55 23.61
N TYR A 348 39.16 -7.69 22.96
CA TYR A 348 38.62 -8.99 23.37
C TYR A 348 39.08 -9.41 24.77
N GLU A 349 40.37 -9.24 25.09
CA GLU A 349 40.91 -9.54 26.42
C GLU A 349 40.31 -8.63 27.50
N SER A 350 40.04 -7.36 27.19
CA SER A 350 39.43 -6.41 28.15
C SER A 350 38.02 -6.78 28.62
N LEU A 351 37.36 -7.74 27.97
CA LEU A 351 36.04 -8.26 28.38
C LEU A 351 36.12 -9.26 29.54
N TYR A 352 37.30 -9.79 29.82
CA TYR A 352 37.57 -10.84 30.80
C TYR A 352 38.42 -10.32 31.94
#